data_AF-K9W688-F1
#
_entry.id   AF-K9W688-F1
#
_cell.length_a   1.000
_cell.length_b   1.000
_cell.length_c   1.000
_cell.angle_alpha   90.00
_cell.angle_beta   90.00
_cell.angle_gamma   90.00
#
_symmetry.space_group_name_H-M   'P 1'
#
loop_
_entity.id
_entity.type
_entity.pdbx_description
1 polymer ?
#
loop_
_entity_poly.entity_id
_entity_poly.type
_entity_poly.pdbx_seq_one_letter_code
_entity_poly.pdbx_strand_id
1 'polypeptide(L)'
;MKHKPPREKSQQQKRTRMFNLLLTPEEDELSFAKANEVGLSRAEAFRRAFFRRQFPRKVTTVALSTYRELGKISVNLTNTGNNINQIARGINTSLQRDQAVQVDTSAIALLNELSAQLNQTTELLHQVRREIMDSNSVTEDFEELQVD
;
A
#
# COMPACT_ATOMS: atom_id res chain seq x y z
N MET A 1 -16.07 -52.33 -24.21
CA MET A 1 -15.18 -51.30 -24.78
C MET A 1 -15.59 -49.95 -24.19
N LYS A 2 -14.72 -49.28 -23.42
CA LYS A 2 -15.02 -47.96 -22.82
C LYS A 2 -14.67 -46.87 -23.83
N HIS A 3 -15.66 -46.17 -24.37
CA HIS A 3 -15.43 -45.00 -25.22
C HIS A 3 -14.94 -43.83 -24.37
N LYS A 4 -13.78 -43.28 -24.75
CA LYS A 4 -13.23 -42.05 -24.18
C LYS A 4 -14.02 -40.85 -24.76
N PRO A 5 -14.53 -39.91 -23.95
CA PRO A 5 -15.26 -38.78 -24.48
C PRO A 5 -14.35 -37.88 -25.34
N PRO A 6 -14.89 -37.20 -26.37
CA PRO A 6 -14.11 -36.34 -27.24
C PRO A 6 -13.58 -35.14 -26.45
N ARG A 7 -12.30 -34.79 -26.66
CA ARG A 7 -11.70 -33.58 -26.09
C ARG A 7 -12.44 -32.34 -26.61
N GLU A 8 -13.12 -31.63 -25.72
CA GLU A 8 -13.64 -30.29 -26.00
C GLU A 8 -12.48 -29.37 -26.38
N LYS A 9 -12.47 -28.91 -27.64
CA LYS A 9 -11.54 -27.88 -28.09
C LYS A 9 -11.96 -26.58 -27.42
N SER A 10 -11.13 -26.03 -26.55
CA SER A 10 -11.34 -24.72 -25.93
C SER A 10 -11.61 -23.68 -27.02
N GLN A 11 -12.84 -23.20 -27.12
CA GLN A 11 -13.21 -22.16 -28.08
C GLN A 11 -12.46 -20.88 -27.70
N GLN A 12 -11.32 -20.64 -28.34
CA GLN A 12 -10.64 -19.35 -28.23
C GLN A 12 -11.59 -18.29 -28.79
N GLN A 13 -12.07 -17.39 -27.92
CA GLN A 13 -12.95 -16.29 -28.32
C GLN A 13 -12.38 -15.55 -29.54
N LYS A 14 -13.10 -15.58 -30.66
CA LYS A 14 -12.72 -14.86 -31.88
C LYS A 14 -12.75 -13.35 -31.59
N ARG A 15 -11.64 -12.68 -31.90
CA ARG A 15 -11.50 -11.22 -31.75
C ARG A 15 -12.07 -10.55 -33.00
N THR A 16 -13.10 -9.71 -32.85
CA THR A 16 -13.86 -9.12 -33.96
C THR A 16 -13.77 -7.60 -34.05
N ARG A 17 -13.23 -6.91 -33.02
CA ARG A 17 -13.10 -5.46 -32.99
C ARG A 17 -11.63 -5.04 -33.11
N MET A 18 -11.37 -4.03 -33.93
CA MET A 18 -10.04 -3.43 -34.09
C MET A 18 -9.87 -2.22 -33.14
N PHE A 19 -8.68 -2.09 -32.57
CA PHE A 19 -8.26 -0.97 -31.72
C PHE A 19 -6.94 -0.44 -32.28
N ASN A 20 -6.92 0.84 -32.66
CA ASN A 20 -5.76 1.49 -33.24
C ASN A 20 -5.11 2.41 -32.19
N LEU A 21 -3.79 2.40 -32.12
CA LEU A 21 -2.99 3.22 -31.21
C LEU A 21 -1.91 3.95 -32.02
N LEU A 22 -1.72 5.24 -31.77
CA LEU A 22 -0.59 6.00 -32.32
C LEU A 22 0.56 5.93 -31.32
N LEU A 23 1.75 5.61 -31.81
CA LEU A 23 2.97 5.45 -31.02
C LEU A 23 4.04 6.39 -31.55
N THR A 24 4.87 6.89 -30.65
CA THR A 24 6.16 7.49 -31.02
C THR A 24 7.14 6.40 -31.51
N PRO A 25 8.21 6.76 -32.25
CA PRO A 25 9.20 5.79 -32.72
C PRO A 25 9.84 4.97 -31.59
N GLU A 26 10.16 5.62 -30.47
CA GLU A 26 10.72 4.97 -29.28
C GLU A 26 9.74 3.96 -28.66
N GLU A 27 8.46 4.31 -28.58
CA GLU A 27 7.44 3.42 -28.03
C GLU A 27 7.18 2.20 -28.92
N ASP A 28 7.27 2.33 -30.26
CA ASP A 28 7.13 1.20 -31.16
C ASP A 28 8.30 0.21 -31.00
N GLU A 29 9.54 0.71 -30.94
CA GLU A 29 10.73 -0.12 -30.69
C GLU A 29 10.65 -0.84 -29.35
N LEU A 30 10.23 -0.15 -28.29
CA LEU A 30 10.02 -0.74 -26.96
C LEU A 30 8.92 -1.81 -26.99
N SER A 31 7.84 -1.58 -27.74
CA SER A 31 6.75 -2.55 -27.89
C SER A 31 7.23 -3.82 -28.59
N PHE A 32 8.09 -3.66 -29.60
CA PHE A 32 8.67 -4.75 -30.37
C PHE A 32 9.65 -5.56 -29.53
N ALA A 33 10.57 -4.90 -28.82
CA ALA A 33 11.53 -5.54 -27.94
C ALA A 33 10.85 -6.37 -26.85
N LYS A 34 9.85 -5.80 -26.16
CA LYS A 34 9.09 -6.50 -25.11
C LYS A 34 8.30 -7.69 -25.63
N ALA A 35 7.77 -7.61 -26.84
CA ALA A 35 7.04 -8.72 -27.46
C ALA A 35 8.00 -9.88 -27.81
N ASN A 36 9.18 -9.55 -28.33
CA ASN A 36 10.21 -10.53 -28.69
C ASN A 36 10.80 -11.24 -27.47
N GLU A 37 11.05 -10.51 -26.37
CA GLU A 37 11.57 -11.07 -25.13
C GLU A 37 10.68 -12.20 -24.59
N VAL A 38 9.36 -12.04 -24.73
CA VAL A 38 8.36 -13.01 -24.24
C VAL A 38 7.93 -13.99 -25.34
N GLY A 39 8.48 -13.88 -26.56
CA GLY A 39 8.15 -14.74 -27.70
C GLY A 39 6.68 -14.64 -28.15
N LEU A 40 6.04 -13.49 -27.94
CA LEU A 40 4.63 -13.27 -28.28
C LEU A 40 4.48 -12.23 -29.40
N SER A 41 3.35 -12.26 -30.10
CA SER A 41 3.01 -11.15 -31.00
C SER A 41 2.73 -9.88 -30.20
N ARG A 42 3.03 -8.72 -30.78
CA ARG A 42 2.79 -7.40 -30.15
C ARG A 42 1.37 -7.28 -29.58
N ALA A 43 0.37 -7.72 -30.35
CA ALA A 43 -1.03 -7.68 -29.92
C ALA A 43 -1.34 -8.61 -28.74
N GLU A 44 -0.69 -9.77 -28.64
CA GLU A 44 -0.89 -10.70 -27.52
C GLU A 44 -0.12 -10.24 -26.27
N ALA A 45 1.09 -9.73 -26.43
CA ALA A 45 1.86 -9.12 -25.35
C ALA A 45 1.11 -7.93 -24.73
N PHE A 46 0.58 -7.02 -25.57
CA PHE A 46 -0.25 -5.91 -25.13
C PHE A 46 -1.50 -6.38 -24.39
N ARG A 47 -2.24 -7.37 -24.94
CA ARG A 47 -3.45 -7.89 -24.30
C ARG A 47 -3.17 -8.50 -22.93
N ARG A 48 -2.08 -9.27 -22.79
CA ARG A 48 -1.68 -9.83 -21.50
C ARG A 48 -1.28 -8.73 -20.52
N ALA A 49 -0.52 -7.74 -20.98
CA ALA A 49 -0.12 -6.62 -20.14
C ALA A 49 -1.32 -5.77 -19.68
N PHE A 50 -2.28 -5.49 -20.57
CA PHE A 50 -3.38 -4.57 -20.33
C PHE A 50 -4.57 -5.23 -19.63
N PHE A 51 -4.98 -6.44 -20.04
CA PHE A 51 -6.17 -7.10 -19.49
C PHE A 51 -5.89 -8.12 -18.39
N ARG A 52 -4.65 -8.62 -18.25
CA ARG A 52 -4.31 -9.55 -17.15
C ARG A 52 -3.62 -8.88 -15.97
N ARG A 53 -3.06 -7.67 -16.15
CA ARG A 53 -2.69 -6.87 -14.98
C ARG A 53 -3.95 -6.21 -14.44
N GLN A 54 -4.22 -6.44 -13.17
CA GLN A 54 -5.21 -5.63 -12.46
C GLN A 54 -4.68 -4.20 -12.44
N PHE A 55 -5.48 -3.24 -12.92
CA PHE A 55 -5.19 -1.83 -12.67
C PHE A 55 -5.04 -1.64 -11.16
N PRO A 56 -4.11 -0.79 -10.69
CA PRO A 56 -4.13 -0.39 -9.29
C PRO A 56 -5.56 0.09 -8.98
N ARG A 57 -6.17 -0.49 -7.93
CA ARG A 57 -7.52 -0.09 -7.51
C ARG A 57 -7.52 1.43 -7.36
N LYS A 58 -8.56 2.12 -7.85
CA LYS A 58 -8.73 3.55 -7.59
C LYS A 58 -8.71 3.73 -6.08
N VAL A 59 -7.60 4.24 -5.56
CA VAL A 59 -7.48 4.65 -4.17
C VAL A 59 -8.40 5.85 -4.07
N THR A 60 -9.49 5.76 -3.32
CA THR A 60 -10.28 6.96 -3.02
C THR A 60 -9.34 7.97 -2.36
N THR A 61 -9.52 9.26 -2.61
CA THR A 61 -8.61 10.30 -2.10
C THR A 61 -8.44 10.20 -0.58
N VAL A 62 -9.50 9.79 0.11
CA VAL A 62 -9.51 9.50 1.56
C VAL A 62 -8.58 8.34 1.95
N ALA A 63 -8.51 7.27 1.16
CA ALA A 63 -7.62 6.16 1.44
C ALA A 63 -6.13 6.54 1.35
N LEU A 64 -5.76 7.57 0.56
CA LEU A 64 -4.37 8.03 0.48
C LEU A 64 -3.98 8.95 1.63
N SER A 65 -4.87 9.83 2.10
CA SER A 65 -4.61 10.68 3.28
C SER A 65 -4.47 9.83 4.54
N THR A 66 -5.45 8.94 4.76
CA THR A 66 -5.45 8.02 5.90
C THR A 66 -4.21 7.12 5.88
N TYR A 67 -3.81 6.59 4.72
CA TYR A 67 -2.61 5.77 4.60
C TYR A 67 -1.33 6.54 4.97
N ARG A 68 -1.21 7.81 4.55
CA ARG A 68 -0.07 8.67 4.91
C ARG A 68 -0.03 8.97 6.41
N GLU A 69 -1.18 9.20 7.03
CA GLU A 69 -1.27 9.44 8.47
C GLU A 69 -0.90 8.20 9.28
N LEU A 70 -1.35 7.02 8.87
CA LEU A 70 -0.93 5.75 9.45
C LEU A 70 0.59 5.56 9.35
N GLY A 71 1.20 5.96 8.24
CA GLY A 71 2.66 5.97 8.10
C GLY A 71 3.36 6.87 9.13
N LYS A 72 2.84 8.08 9.36
CA LYS A 72 3.37 9.00 10.38
C LYS A 72 3.23 8.44 11.81
N ILE A 73 2.08 7.83 12.12
CA ILE A 73 1.84 7.14 13.40
C ILE A 73 2.88 6.04 13.61
N SER A 74 3.13 5.22 12.59
CA SER A 74 4.12 4.13 12.67
C SER A 74 5.54 4.64 12.95
N VAL A 75 5.95 5.74 12.31
CA VAL A 75 7.28 6.34 12.56
C VAL A 75 7.36 6.89 13.99
N ASN A 76 6.33 7.59 14.45
CA ASN A 76 6.32 8.15 15.81
C ASN A 76 6.39 7.06 16.88
N LEU A 77 5.59 5.98 16.73
CA LEU A 77 5.63 4.83 17.64
C LEU A 77 7.00 4.14 17.65
N THR A 78 7.65 4.04 16.49
CA THR A 78 9.01 3.48 16.38
C THR A 78 10.02 4.32 17.16
N ASN A 79 9.96 5.65 17.02
CA ASN A 79 10.84 6.57 17.74
C ASN A 79 10.57 6.55 19.24
N THR A 80 9.30 6.47 19.65
CA THR A 80 8.91 6.31 21.06
C THR A 80 9.51 5.03 21.64
N GLY A 81 9.42 3.91 20.92
CA GLY A 81 10.05 2.64 21.33
C GLY A 81 11.57 2.75 21.49
N ASN A 82 12.23 3.45 20.55
CA ASN A 82 13.66 3.70 20.63
C ASN A 82 14.04 4.54 21.85
N ASN A 83 13.28 5.59 22.15
CA ASN A 83 13.52 6.45 23.30
C ASN A 83 13.34 5.69 24.62
N ILE A 84 12.29 4.86 24.74
CA ILE A 84 12.09 3.96 25.88
C ILE A 84 13.30 3.02 26.05
N ASN A 85 13.77 2.42 24.95
CA ASN A 85 14.90 1.50 24.98
C ASN A 85 16.20 2.20 25.41
N GLN A 86 16.43 3.44 24.98
CA GLN A 86 17.58 4.25 25.41
C GLN A 86 17.52 4.56 26.91
N ILE A 87 16.35 4.97 27.42
CA ILE A 87 16.14 5.23 28.85
C ILE A 87 16.39 3.95 29.66
N ALA A 88 15.81 2.81 29.23
CA ALA A 88 15.99 1.53 29.91
C ALA A 88 17.47 1.10 29.95
N ARG A 89 18.19 1.26 28.84
CA ARG A 89 19.65 0.98 28.80
C ARG A 89 20.43 1.89 29.74
N GLY A 90 20.11 3.18 29.79
CA GLY A 90 20.73 4.13 30.71
C GLY A 90 20.54 3.70 32.17
N ILE A 91 19.31 3.38 32.57
CA ILE A 91 18.99 2.91 33.92
C ILE A 91 19.72 1.60 34.24
N ASN A 92 19.64 0.60 33.35
CA ASN A 92 20.28 -0.70 33.55
C ASN A 92 21.80 -0.57 33.69
N THR A 93 22.42 0.34 32.92
CA THR A 93 23.86 0.59 32.98
C THR A 93 24.27 1.24 34.30
N SER A 94 23.50 2.20 34.80
CA SER A 94 23.75 2.85 36.10
C SER A 94 23.59 1.87 37.27
N LEU A 95 22.55 1.03 37.23
CA LEU A 95 22.33 -0.03 38.23
C LEU A 95 23.45 -1.07 38.23
N GLN A 96 23.94 -1.51 37.06
CA GLN A 96 25.07 -2.46 36.97
C GLN A 96 26.39 -1.91 37.54
N ARG A 97 26.54 -0.59 37.63
CA ARG A 97 27.76 0.07 38.11
C ARG A 97 27.67 0.52 39.57
N ASP A 98 26.60 0.18 40.30
CA ASP A 98 26.27 0.73 41.64
C ASP A 98 26.38 2.27 41.69
N GLN A 99 26.13 2.92 40.55
CA GLN A 99 26.09 4.36 40.46
C GLN A 99 24.65 4.80 40.69
N ALA A 100 24.47 5.86 41.50
CA ALA A 100 23.17 6.52 41.62
C ALA A 100 22.66 6.83 40.20
N VAL A 101 21.38 6.55 39.92
CA VAL A 101 20.74 6.92 38.65
C VAL A 101 20.80 8.44 38.56
N GLN A 102 21.83 8.96 37.88
CA GLN A 102 21.94 10.36 37.55
C GLN A 102 20.84 10.62 36.53
N VAL A 103 19.72 11.22 36.97
CA VAL A 103 18.72 11.79 36.06
C VAL A 103 19.38 13.00 35.43
N ASP A 104 20.23 12.75 34.44
CA ASP A 104 20.93 13.78 33.72
C ASP A 104 19.95 14.49 32.77
N THR A 105 20.31 15.72 32.39
CA THR A 105 19.61 16.55 31.39
C THR A 105 19.27 15.79 30.11
N SER A 106 20.08 14.80 29.72
CA SER A 106 19.83 13.90 28.59
C SER A 106 18.61 12.99 28.76
N ALA A 107 18.39 12.42 29.95
CA ALA A 107 17.23 11.59 30.24
C ALA A 107 15.93 12.42 30.28
N ILE A 108 16.00 13.64 30.80
CA ILE A 108 14.88 14.60 30.79
C ILE A 108 14.54 15.01 29.35
N ALA A 109 15.55 15.23 28.49
CA ALA A 109 15.34 15.53 27.08
C ALA A 109 14.63 14.38 26.35
N LEU A 110 15.05 13.13 26.57
CA LEU A 110 14.39 11.94 26.00
C LEU A 110 12.95 11.77 26.48
N LEU A 111 12.65 12.05 27.76
CA LEU A 111 11.29 12.00 28.30
C LEU A 111 10.39 13.07 27.67
N ASN A 112 10.91 14.29 27.48
CA ASN A 112 10.18 15.37 26.81
C ASN A 112 9.92 15.03 25.33
N GLU A 113 10.90 14.47 24.63
CA GLU A 113 10.74 14.03 23.24
C GLU A 113 9.71 12.89 23.13
N LEU A 114 9.75 11.93 24.04
CA LEU A 114 8.76 10.85 24.13
C LEU A 114 7.35 11.41 24.35
N SER A 115 7.18 12.37 25.26
CA SER A 115 5.90 13.02 25.51
C SER A 115 5.38 13.74 24.25
N ALA A 116 6.25 14.48 23.55
CA ALA A 116 5.89 15.15 22.30
C ALA A 116 5.46 14.16 21.21
N GLN A 117 6.18 13.05 21.03
CA GLN A 117 5.85 12.01 20.06
C GLN A 117 4.53 11.31 20.37
N LEU A 118 4.23 11.04 21.65
CA LEU A 118 2.95 10.46 22.07
C LEU A 118 1.78 11.40 21.79
N ASN A 119 1.94 12.70 22.07
CA ASN A 119 0.92 13.70 21.77
C ASN A 119 0.66 13.77 20.25
N GLN A 120 1.72 13.83 19.43
CA GLN A 120 1.59 13.84 17.98
C GLN A 120 0.92 12.56 17.44
N THR A 121 1.24 11.40 18.03
CA THR A 121 0.60 10.13 17.66
C THR A 121 -0.90 10.14 17.98
N THR A 122 -1.28 10.72 19.12
CA THR A 122 -2.68 10.88 19.53
C THR A 122 -3.46 11.77 18.56
N GLU A 123 -2.88 12.89 18.14
CA GLU A 123 -3.49 13.80 17.16
C GLU A 123 -3.73 13.11 15.80
N LEU A 124 -2.73 12.40 15.29
CA LEU A 124 -2.85 11.66 14.03
C LEU A 124 -3.91 10.54 14.12
N LEU A 125 -4.00 9.84 15.26
CA LEU A 125 -5.05 8.84 15.48
C LEU A 125 -6.45 9.47 15.47
N HIS A 126 -6.61 10.65 16.07
CA HIS A 126 -7.87 11.39 16.00
C HIS A 126 -8.22 11.80 14.57
N GLN A 127 -7.22 12.17 13.76
CA GLN A 127 -7.42 12.54 12.37
C GLN A 127 -7.86 11.34 11.52
N VAL A 128 -7.14 10.21 11.61
CA VAL A 128 -7.54 8.94 10.97
C VAL A 128 -8.95 8.51 11.38
N ARG A 129 -9.30 8.62 12.68
CA ARG A 129 -10.64 8.27 13.16
C ARG A 129 -11.73 9.14 12.53
N ARG A 130 -11.50 10.45 12.38
CA ARG A 130 -12.44 11.36 11.71
C ARG A 130 -12.61 10.98 10.24
N GLU A 131 -11.51 10.78 9.51
CA GLU A 131 -11.56 10.42 8.09
C GLU A 131 -12.31 9.09 7.84
N ILE A 132 -12.16 8.11 8.73
CA ILE A 132 -12.90 6.84 8.67
C ILE A 132 -14.40 7.06 8.94
N MET A 133 -14.76 7.85 9.97
CA MET A 133 -16.16 8.14 10.29
C MET A 133 -16.87 8.90 9.14
N ASP A 134 -16.18 9.85 8.52
CA ASP A 134 -16.70 10.63 7.40
C ASP A 134 -16.83 9.79 6.11
N SER A 135 -16.05 8.71 5.98
CA SER A 135 -16.12 7.81 4.82
C SER A 135 -17.30 6.83 4.89
N ASN A 136 -17.71 6.42 6.10
CA ASN A 136 -18.79 5.45 6.30
C ASN A 136 -20.20 6.03 6.06
N SER A 137 -20.35 7.36 6.00
CA SER A 137 -21.64 8.01 5.73
C SER A 137 -22.02 8.08 4.24
N VAL A 138 -21.10 7.74 3.33
CA VAL A 138 -21.30 7.84 1.87
C VAL A 138 -21.69 6.48 1.24
N THR A 139 -21.62 5.39 1.99
CA THR A 139 -21.83 4.02 1.48
C THR A 139 -23.28 3.54 1.44
N GLU A 140 -24.26 4.31 1.93
CA GLU A 140 -25.67 3.88 1.95
C GLU A 140 -26.46 4.19 0.67
N ASP A 141 -25.92 4.95 -0.29
CA ASP A 141 -26.71 5.48 -1.44
C ASP A 141 -26.60 4.70 -2.78
N PHE A 142 -26.05 3.47 -2.80
CA PHE A 142 -25.79 2.76 -4.08
C PHE A 142 -26.55 1.45 -4.32
N GLU A 143 -27.50 1.07 -3.47
CA GLU A 143 -28.36 -0.11 -3.67
C GLU A 143 -29.78 0.25 -4.15
N GLU A 144 -29.95 0.94 -5.28
CA GLU A 144 -31.26 0.96 -5.95
C GLU A 144 -31.17 1.25 -7.46
N LEU A 145 -30.58 0.32 -8.21
CA LEU A 145 -30.83 0.18 -9.65
C LEU A 145 -30.97 -1.30 -10.00
N GLN A 146 -32.08 -1.90 -9.58
CA GLN A 146 -32.63 -3.07 -10.26
C GLN A 146 -33.47 -2.57 -11.44
N VAL A 147 -32.99 -2.89 -12.64
CA VAL A 147 -33.69 -2.69 -13.91
C VAL A 147 -34.46 -3.96 -14.19
N ASP A 148 -35.79 -3.84 -14.29
CA ASP A 148 -36.66 -4.76 -15.04
C ASP A 148 -37.11 -4.08 -16.34
#